data_AF-A0A415L2I3-F1
#
_entry.id   AF-A0A415L2I3-F1
#
_cell.length_a   1.000
_cell.length_b   1.000
_cell.length_c   1.000
_cell.angle_alpha   90.00
_cell.angle_beta   90.00
_cell.angle_gamma   90.00
#
_symmetry.space_group_name_H-M   'P 1'
#
loop_
_entity.id
_entity.type
_entity.pdbx_description
1 polymer ?
#
loop_
_entity_poly.entity_id
_entity_poly.type
_entity_poly.pdbx_seq_one_letter_code
_entity_poly.pdbx_strand_id
1 'polypeptide(L)'
;MQQKEVNTSVVSLESQIRHLREMLKYAKQYQKNKIYDDHYKSSKDPDRYFRKYESQIILFAGAEHILQENGIDLKHLNSNKLQAQIADLISRKESLNTQYVSFKQEIKELELIHQNLSKYLKQDAPKIQRFSHNKLPSL
;
A
#
# COMPACT_ATOMS: atom_id res chain seq x y z
N MET A 1 15.29 -7.44 1.65
CA MET A 1 14.28 -6.77 0.81
C MET A 1 14.90 -5.48 0.28
N GLN A 2 14.92 -5.26 -1.03
CA GLN A 2 15.53 -4.05 -1.61
C GLN A 2 14.57 -2.85 -1.49
N GLN A 3 15.08 -1.63 -1.26
CA GLN A 3 14.27 -0.39 -1.19
C GLN A 3 13.30 -0.25 -2.36
N LYS A 4 13.75 -0.64 -3.56
CA LYS A 4 12.97 -0.58 -4.80
C LYS A 4 11.75 -1.51 -4.77
N GLU A 5 11.90 -2.72 -4.22
CA GLU A 5 10.82 -3.70 -4.08
C GLU A 5 9.75 -3.21 -3.11
N VAL A 6 10.18 -2.64 -1.97
CA VAL A 6 9.27 -2.06 -0.97
C VAL A 6 8.50 -0.90 -1.58
N ASN A 7 9.18 0.03 -2.26
CA ASN A 7 8.51 1.17 -2.90
C ASN A 7 7.48 0.72 -3.94
N THR A 8 7.83 -0.26 -4.78
CA THR A 8 6.91 -0.79 -5.79
C THR A 8 5.67 -1.42 -5.13
N SER A 9 5.88 -2.17 -4.04
CA SER A 9 4.80 -2.80 -3.29
C SER A 9 3.89 -1.77 -2.60
N VAL A 10 4.47 -0.74 -1.98
CA VAL A 10 3.72 0.35 -1.34
C VAL A 10 2.87 1.10 -2.37
N VAL A 11 3.45 1.47 -3.52
CA VAL A 11 2.72 2.16 -4.60
C VAL A 11 1.57 1.30 -5.13
N SER A 12 1.80 -0.01 -5.30
CA SER A 12 0.74 -0.94 -5.71
C SER A 12 -0.40 -0.99 -4.69
N LEU A 13 -0.08 -1.09 -3.39
CA LEU A 13 -1.09 -1.08 -2.32
C LEU A 13 -1.89 0.23 -2.30
N GLU A 14 -1.24 1.37 -2.51
CA GLU A 14 -1.91 2.67 -2.56
C GLU A 14 -2.85 2.81 -3.75
N SER A 15 -2.45 2.28 -4.91
CA SER A 15 -3.30 2.23 -6.10
C SER A 15 -4.57 1.39 -5.81
N GLN A 16 -4.40 0.21 -5.22
CA GLN A 16 -5.52 -0.67 -4.87
C GLN A 16 -6.45 -0.02 -3.83
N ILE A 17 -5.90 0.62 -2.80
CA ILE A 17 -6.68 1.37 -1.79
C ILE A 17 -7.49 2.48 -2.45
N ARG A 18 -6.89 3.24 -3.38
CA ARG A 18 -7.58 4.32 -4.10
C ARG A 18 -8.75 3.78 -4.90
N HIS A 19 -8.51 2.72 -5.68
CA HIS A 19 -9.54 2.07 -6.47
C HIS A 19 -10.70 1.55 -5.61
N LEU A 20 -10.42 0.84 -4.52
CA LEU A 20 -11.47 0.35 -3.62
C LEU A 20 -12.23 1.47 -2.91
N ARG A 21 -11.58 2.59 -2.58
CA ARG A 21 -12.26 3.77 -2.02
C ARG A 21 -13.24 4.39 -3.01
N GLU A 22 -12.88 4.42 -4.28
CA GLU A 22 -13.77 4.87 -5.35
C GLU A 22 -14.97 3.92 -5.47
N MET A 23 -14.75 2.61 -5.51
CA MET A 23 -15.83 1.62 -5.53
C MET A 23 -16.74 1.73 -4.30
N LEU A 24 -16.18 1.95 -3.10
CA LEU A 24 -16.95 2.17 -1.89
C LEU A 24 -17.81 3.43 -1.95
N LYS A 25 -17.30 4.52 -2.56
CA LYS A 25 -18.06 5.76 -2.76
C LYS A 25 -19.29 5.48 -3.64
N TYR A 26 -19.10 4.83 -4.78
CA TYR A 26 -20.21 4.49 -5.68
C TYR A 26 -21.16 3.46 -5.07
N ALA A 27 -20.66 2.47 -4.34
CA ALA A 27 -21.48 1.50 -3.61
C ALA A 27 -22.44 2.19 -2.61
N LYS A 28 -21.92 3.13 -1.82
CA LYS A 28 -22.75 3.93 -0.90
C LYS A 28 -23.76 4.80 -1.64
N GLN A 29 -23.37 5.39 -2.77
CA GLN A 29 -24.25 6.21 -3.58
C GLN A 29 -25.39 5.38 -4.21
N TYR A 30 -25.08 4.22 -4.76
CA TYR A 30 -26.05 3.25 -5.27
C TYR A 30 -27.04 2.85 -4.18
N GLN A 31 -26.56 2.39 -3.02
CA GLN A 31 -27.41 1.96 -1.91
C GLN A 31 -28.31 3.10 -1.39
N LYS A 32 -27.76 4.30 -1.22
CA LYS A 32 -28.51 5.46 -0.73
C LYS A 32 -29.62 5.89 -1.69
N ASN A 33 -29.36 5.85 -2.99
CA ASN A 33 -30.27 6.38 -3.99
C ASN A 33 -31.23 5.34 -4.59
N LYS A 34 -31.02 4.05 -4.30
CA LYS A 34 -31.84 2.94 -4.83
C LYS A 34 -33.35 3.13 -4.62
N ILE A 35 -33.74 3.69 -3.48
CA ILE A 35 -35.16 3.94 -3.17
C ILE A 35 -35.84 4.89 -4.17
N TYR A 36 -35.12 5.87 -4.70
CA TYR A 36 -35.67 6.84 -5.66
C TYR A 36 -35.87 6.19 -7.03
N ASP A 37 -34.94 5.33 -7.44
CA ASP A 37 -35.07 4.56 -8.68
C ASP A 37 -36.19 3.51 -8.60
N ASP A 38 -36.26 2.76 -7.49
CA ASP A 38 -37.34 1.80 -7.23
C ASP A 38 -38.72 2.50 -7.29
N HIS A 39 -38.85 3.66 -6.64
CA HIS A 39 -40.10 4.44 -6.67
C HIS A 39 -40.40 5.03 -8.04
N TYR A 40 -39.39 5.53 -8.75
CA TYR A 40 -39.53 6.04 -10.12
C TYR A 40 -40.11 4.95 -11.04
N LYS A 41 -39.54 3.74 -10.99
CA LYS A 41 -39.99 2.57 -11.77
C LYS A 41 -41.42 2.13 -11.43
N SER A 42 -41.85 2.33 -10.18
CA SER A 42 -43.22 2.00 -9.72
C SER A 42 -44.22 3.17 -9.79
N SER A 43 -43.79 4.37 -10.19
CA SER A 43 -44.62 5.58 -10.11
C SER A 43 -45.75 5.53 -11.13
N LYS A 44 -46.95 6.01 -10.73
CA LYS A 44 -48.07 6.21 -11.65
C LYS A 44 -47.82 7.34 -12.66
N ASP A 45 -46.96 8.29 -12.29
CA ASP A 45 -46.52 9.40 -13.13
C ASP A 45 -44.99 9.50 -13.00
N PRO A 46 -44.25 8.76 -13.84
CA PRO A 46 -42.80 8.73 -13.81
C PRO A 46 -42.17 10.09 -14.12
N ASP A 47 -42.70 10.83 -15.09
CA ASP A 47 -42.15 12.13 -15.51
C ASP A 47 -42.17 13.16 -14.37
N ARG A 48 -43.32 13.27 -13.68
CA ARG A 48 -43.42 14.17 -12.52
C ARG A 48 -42.50 13.73 -11.39
N TYR A 49 -42.38 12.42 -11.16
CA TYR A 49 -41.49 11.90 -10.13
C TYR A 49 -40.02 12.18 -10.46
N PHE A 50 -39.62 11.94 -11.71
CA PHE A 50 -38.27 12.21 -12.20
C PHE A 50 -37.90 13.67 -11.99
N ARG A 51 -38.73 14.63 -12.43
CA ARG A 51 -38.43 16.07 -12.23
C ARG A 51 -38.24 16.46 -10.75
N LYS A 52 -38.88 15.75 -9.83
CA LYS A 52 -38.75 16.00 -8.39
C LYS A 52 -37.47 15.39 -7.78
N TYR A 53 -37.00 14.27 -8.32
CA TYR A 53 -35.89 13.48 -7.76
C TYR A 53 -34.78 13.18 -8.79
N GLU A 54 -34.66 14.04 -9.79
CA GLU A 54 -33.80 13.88 -10.97
C GLU A 54 -32.36 13.58 -10.54
N SER A 55 -31.81 14.42 -9.66
CA SER A 55 -30.46 14.27 -9.14
C SER A 55 -30.23 12.90 -8.50
N GLN A 56 -31.18 12.40 -7.70
CA GLN A 56 -31.02 11.11 -7.01
C GLN A 56 -31.07 9.94 -8.00
N ILE A 57 -31.96 10.00 -8.99
CA ILE A 57 -32.11 8.97 -10.02
C ILE A 57 -30.87 8.94 -10.92
N ILE A 58 -30.36 10.09 -11.35
CA ILE A 58 -29.12 10.19 -12.14
C ILE A 58 -27.92 9.69 -11.33
N LEU A 59 -27.80 10.09 -10.06
CA LEU A 59 -26.72 9.62 -9.19
C LEU A 59 -26.80 8.11 -8.92
N PHE A 60 -28.00 7.52 -8.87
CA PHE A 60 -28.19 6.08 -8.78
C PHE A 60 -27.68 5.39 -10.05
N ALA A 61 -28.18 5.78 -11.22
CA ALA A 61 -27.82 5.19 -12.51
C ALA A 61 -26.32 5.33 -12.81
N GLY A 62 -25.73 6.49 -12.49
CA GLY A 62 -24.29 6.69 -12.63
C GLY A 62 -23.46 5.80 -11.71
N ALA A 63 -23.91 5.58 -10.46
CA ALA A 63 -23.24 4.65 -9.56
C ALA A 63 -23.40 3.19 -10.00
N GLU A 64 -24.58 2.83 -10.50
CA GLU A 64 -24.88 1.51 -11.07
C GLU A 64 -23.90 1.18 -12.20
N HIS A 65 -23.77 2.09 -13.17
CA HIS A 65 -22.88 1.93 -14.32
C HIS A 65 -21.42 1.74 -13.90
N ILE A 66 -20.88 2.62 -13.04
CA ILE A 66 -19.48 2.54 -12.63
C ILE A 66 -19.18 1.23 -11.89
N LEU A 67 -20.09 0.78 -11.01
CA LEU A 67 -19.89 -0.48 -10.30
C LEU A 67 -19.88 -1.68 -11.26
N GLN A 68 -20.81 -1.72 -12.23
CA GLN A 68 -20.89 -2.79 -13.23
C GLN A 68 -19.67 -2.80 -14.16
N GLU A 69 -19.20 -1.64 -14.61
CA GLU A 69 -18.00 -1.50 -15.44
C GLU A 69 -16.75 -2.04 -14.73
N ASN A 70 -16.71 -1.94 -13.40
CA ASN A 70 -15.65 -2.49 -12.56
C ASN A 70 -15.93 -3.94 -12.11
N GLY A 71 -16.89 -4.63 -12.74
CA GLY A 71 -17.19 -6.04 -12.50
C GLY A 71 -17.85 -6.35 -11.16
N ILE A 72 -18.44 -5.35 -10.49
CA ILE A 72 -19.11 -5.55 -9.20
C ILE A 72 -20.55 -6.03 -9.43
N ASP A 73 -20.87 -7.20 -8.88
CA ASP A 73 -22.25 -7.69 -8.85
C ASP A 73 -23.10 -6.92 -7.83
N LEU A 74 -24.05 -6.15 -8.34
CA LEU A 74 -24.96 -5.33 -7.56
C LEU A 74 -25.91 -6.14 -6.66
N LYS A 75 -26.24 -7.38 -7.04
CA LYS A 75 -27.11 -8.26 -6.22
C LYS A 75 -26.42 -8.68 -4.93
N HIS A 76 -25.09 -8.76 -4.96
CA HIS A 76 -24.26 -9.15 -3.84
C HIS A 76 -23.37 -8.00 -3.34
N LEU A 77 -23.72 -6.76 -3.68
CA LEU A 77 -22.98 -5.57 -3.28
C LEU A 77 -22.93 -5.44 -1.76
N ASN A 78 -21.71 -5.45 -1.22
CA ASN A 78 -21.48 -5.32 0.22
C ASN A 78 -20.43 -4.24 0.50
N SER A 79 -20.91 -3.04 0.82
CA SER A 79 -20.08 -1.89 1.19
C SER A 79 -19.19 -2.15 2.42
N ASN A 80 -19.65 -2.98 3.38
CA ASN A 80 -18.84 -3.32 4.55
C ASN A 80 -17.65 -4.21 4.17
N LYS A 81 -17.83 -5.11 3.21
CA LYS A 81 -16.74 -5.94 2.67
C LYS A 81 -15.67 -5.07 1.99
N LEU A 82 -16.08 -4.08 1.19
CA LEU A 82 -15.16 -3.11 0.59
C LEU A 82 -14.39 -2.31 1.65
N GLN A 83 -15.08 -1.88 2.71
CA GLN A 83 -14.46 -1.16 3.81
C GLN A 83 -13.44 -2.01 4.57
N ALA A 84 -13.76 -3.28 4.83
CA ALA A 84 -12.83 -4.24 5.45
C ALA A 84 -11.59 -4.46 4.58
N GLN A 85 -11.75 -4.68 3.27
CA GLN A 85 -10.61 -4.82 2.35
C GLN A 85 -9.71 -3.59 2.32
N ILE A 86 -10.29 -2.38 2.35
CA ILE A 86 -9.52 -1.14 2.45
C ILE A 86 -8.71 -1.10 3.75
N ALA A 87 -9.31 -1.47 4.89
CA ALA A 87 -8.63 -1.50 6.19
C ALA A 87 -7.47 -2.50 6.19
N ASP A 88 -7.68 -3.70 5.64
CA ASP A 88 -6.66 -4.73 5.53
C ASP A 88 -5.47 -4.27 4.68
N LEU A 89 -5.73 -3.63 3.53
CA LEU A 89 -4.67 -3.09 2.68
C LEU A 89 -3.89 -1.95 3.35
N ILE A 90 -4.56 -1.08 4.10
CA ILE A 90 -3.92 -0.02 4.89
C ILE A 90 -2.99 -0.66 5.93
N SER A 91 -3.49 -1.64 6.70
CA SER A 91 -2.70 -2.35 7.70
C SER A 91 -1.47 -3.04 7.09
N ARG A 92 -1.65 -3.70 5.94
CA ARG A 92 -0.53 -4.33 5.21
C ARG A 92 0.51 -3.31 4.76
N LYS A 93 0.08 -2.14 4.27
CA LYS A 93 0.97 -1.05 3.86
C LYS A 93 1.78 -0.51 5.04
N GLU A 94 1.13 -0.28 6.17
CA GLU A 94 1.76 0.19 7.40
C GLU A 94 2.76 -0.83 7.94
N SER A 95 2.38 -2.11 7.99
CA SER A 95 3.27 -3.20 8.42
C SER A 95 4.52 -3.30 7.55
N LEU A 96 4.35 -3.25 6.22
CA LEU A 96 5.48 -3.29 5.29
C LEU A 96 6.44 -2.12 5.50
N ASN A 97 5.90 -0.91 5.72
CA ASN A 97 6.72 0.27 5.93
C ASN A 97 7.47 0.22 7.27
N THR A 98 6.82 -0.26 8.34
CA THR A 98 7.44 -0.46 9.66
C THR A 98 8.58 -1.46 9.59
N GLN A 99 8.36 -2.63 8.98
CA GLN A 99 9.40 -3.65 8.78
C GLN A 99 10.57 -3.10 7.95
N TYR A 100 10.27 -2.28 6.96
CA TYR A 100 11.30 -1.68 6.14
C TYR A 100 12.19 -0.69 6.92
N VAL A 101 11.57 0.15 7.75
CA VAL A 101 12.29 1.09 8.62
C VAL A 101 13.16 0.35 9.64
N SER A 102 12.65 -0.72 10.25
CA SER A 102 13.42 -1.52 11.21
C SER A 102 14.63 -2.18 10.55
N PHE A 103 14.48 -2.77 9.36
CA PHE A 103 15.62 -3.35 8.63
C PHE A 103 16.68 -2.31 8.27
N LYS A 104 16.30 -1.08 7.93
CA LYS A 104 17.27 0.00 7.72
C LYS A 104 18.08 0.34 8.98
N GLN A 105 17.44 0.29 10.15
CA GLN A 105 18.12 0.56 11.43
C GLN A 105 19.12 -0.56 11.74
N GLU A 106 18.69 -1.81 11.62
CA GLU A 106 19.53 -2.98 11.85
C GLU A 106 20.76 -3.01 10.91
N ILE A 107 20.59 -2.70 9.62
CA ILE A 107 21.72 -2.60 8.68
C ILE A 107 22.72 -1.54 9.14
N LYS A 108 22.27 -0.36 9.56
CA LYS A 108 23.17 0.70 10.06
C LYS A 108 23.92 0.28 11.32
N GLU A 109 23.25 -0.43 12.23
CA GLU A 109 23.88 -0.95 13.44
C GLU A 109 24.95 -2.00 13.11
N LEU A 110 24.65 -2.94 12.22
CA LEU A 110 25.60 -3.95 11.75
C LEU A 110 26.80 -3.33 11.03
N GLU A 111 26.58 -2.31 10.20
CA GLU A 111 27.64 -1.55 9.54
C GLU A 111 28.57 -0.86 10.57
N LEU A 112 27.99 -0.25 11.62
CA LEU A 112 28.75 0.38 12.70
C LEU A 112 29.57 -0.65 13.50
N ILE A 113 28.97 -1.79 13.85
CA ILE A 113 29.66 -2.89 14.55
C ILE A 113 30.84 -3.40 13.69
N HIS A 114 30.61 -3.62 12.40
CA HIS A 114 31.63 -4.07 11.46
C HIS A 114 32.79 -3.06 11.33
N GLN A 115 32.49 -1.76 11.26
CA GLN A 115 33.50 -0.70 11.24
C GLN A 115 34.33 -0.68 12.53
N ASN A 116 33.67 -0.77 13.69
CA ASN A 116 34.34 -0.80 14.99
C ASN A 116 35.25 -2.02 15.10
N LEU A 117 34.75 -3.22 14.78
CA LEU A 117 35.53 -4.45 14.82
C LEU A 117 36.73 -4.39 13.87
N SER A 118 36.53 -3.89 12.64
CA SER A 118 37.61 -3.71 11.66
C SER A 118 38.70 -2.76 12.15
N LYS A 119 38.34 -1.73 12.92
CA LYS A 119 39.30 -0.79 13.50
C LYS A 119 40.11 -1.44 14.61
N TYR A 120 39.47 -2.18 15.52
CA TYR A 120 40.14 -2.93 16.59
C TYR A 120 41.12 -3.95 16.02
N LEU A 121 40.67 -4.79 15.07
CA LEU A 121 41.52 -5.85 14.50
C LEU A 121 42.71 -5.31 13.68
N LYS A 122 42.62 -4.09 13.13
CA LYS A 122 43.74 -3.45 12.41
C LYS A 122 44.78 -2.80 13.33
N GLN A 123 44.47 -2.57 14.61
CA GLN A 123 45.43 -2.04 15.58
C GLN A 123 46.45 -3.08 16.06
N ASP A 124 46.13 -4.38 15.96
CA ASP A 124 46.97 -5.48 16.46
C ASP A 124 47.82 -6.17 15.38
N ALA A 125 47.98 -5.58 14.19
CA ALA A 125 49.01 -6.04 13.26
C ALA A 125 50.37 -5.48 13.71
N PRO A 126 51.27 -6.26 14.34
CA PRO A 126 52.62 -5.79 14.56
C PRO A 126 53.21 -5.45 13.19
N LYS A 127 53.77 -4.24 13.05
CA LYS A 127 54.76 -4.01 11.99
C LYS A 127 55.89 -4.99 12.29
N ILE A 128 55.90 -6.14 11.62
CA ILE A 128 57.04 -7.03 11.60
C ILE A 128 58.14 -6.22 10.91
N GLN A 129 58.94 -5.50 11.69
CA GLN A 129 60.25 -5.05 11.24
C GLN A 129 61.02 -6.33 10.94
N ARG A 130 61.14 -6.67 9.67
CA ARG A 130 62.11 -7.65 9.21
C ARG A 130 63.48 -7.08 9.52
N PHE A 131 64.01 -7.37 10.69
CA PHE A 131 65.42 -7.12 11.00
C PHE A 131 66.23 -7.98 10.04
N SER A 132 66.83 -7.34 9.03
CA SER A 132 67.81 -7.97 8.15
C SER A 132 69.12 -8.14 8.92
N HIS A 133 69.20 -9.16 9.77
CA HIS A 133 70.46 -9.64 10.30
C HIS A 133 70.81 -10.96 9.63
N ASN A 134 71.55 -10.85 8.53
CA ASN A 134 72.56 -11.82 8.11
C ASN A 134 73.53 -11.13 7.15
N LYS A 135 74.52 -10.44 7.72
CA LYS A 135 75.84 -10.31 7.09
C LYS A 135 76.80 -11.10 7.96
N LEU A 136 77.09 -12.33 7.55
CA LEU A 136 78.22 -13.09 8.08
C LEU A 136 79.51 -12.42 7.57
N PRO A 137 80.53 -12.20 8.41
CA PRO A 137 81.83 -11.74 7.95
C PRO A 137 82.54 -12.89 7.23
N SER A 138 83.04 -12.61 6.04
CA SER A 138 83.95 -13.48 5.29
C SER A 138 85.31 -13.55 5.99
N LEU A 139 85.75 -14.75 6.34
CA LEU A 139 87.15 -15.10 6.62
C LEU A 139 87.81 -15.60 5.33
#